data_AF-B0MPS0-F1
#
_entry.id   AF-B0MPS0-F1
#
_cell.length_a   1.000
_cell.length_b   1.000
_cell.length_c   1.000
_cell.angle_alpha   90.00
_cell.angle_beta   90.00
_cell.angle_gamma   90.00
#
_symmetry.space_group_name_H-M   'P 1'
#
loop_
_entity.id
_entity.type
_entity.pdbx_description
1 polymer ?
#
loop_
_entity_poly.entity_id
_entity_poly.type
_entity_poly.pdbx_seq_one_letter_code
_entity_poly.pdbx_strand_id
1 'polypeptide(L)' 'MKTLQQIVDESRSIVFFGGAGVSTESGIPDFRSADGLYNQKYDVPP' A
#
# COMPACT_ATOMS: atom_id res chain seq x y z
N MET A 1 -18.89 9.76 -2.05
CA MET A 1 -17.63 10.45 -2.39
C MET A 1 -17.66 11.95 -2.04
N LYS A 2 -18.24 12.37 -0.90
CA LYS A 2 -18.22 13.80 -0.51
C LYS A 2 -17.18 14.09 0.58
N THR A 3 -17.01 13.19 1.54
CA THR A 3 -16.18 13.41 2.72
C THR A 3 -14.67 13.50 2.43
N LEU A 4 -14.09 12.59 1.63
CA LEU A 4 -12.65 12.65 1.35
C LEU A 4 -12.27 13.88 0.51
N GLN A 5 -13.06 14.18 -0.52
CA GLN A 5 -12.82 15.33 -1.40
C GLN A 5 -12.84 16.63 -0.59
N GLN A 6 -13.83 16.81 0.30
CA GLN A 6 -13.90 17.98 1.18
C GLN A 6 -12.66 18.10 2.09
N ILE A 7 -12.21 17.00 2.69
CA ILE A 7 -11.01 17.01 3.55
C ILE A 7 -9.76 17.42 2.75
N VAL A 8 -9.63 16.97 1.50
CA VAL A 8 -8.52 17.36 0.61
C VAL A 8 -8.62 18.84 0.25
N ASP A 9 -9.80 19.32 -0.15
CA ASP A 9 -10.04 20.69 -0.60
C ASP A 9 -9.82 21.72 0.53
N GLU A 10 -10.18 21.38 1.76
CA GLU A 10 -10.07 22.27 2.93
C GLU A 10 -8.69 22.23 3.62
N SER A 11 -7.83 21.26 3.26
CA SER A 11 -6.53 21.07 3.91
C SER A 11 -5.45 22.00 3.35
N ARG A 12 -4.87 22.85 4.20
CA ARG A 12 -3.72 23.71 3.81
C ARG A 12 -2.41 22.93 3.62
N SER A 13 -2.26 21.79 4.28
CA SER A 13 -1.06 20.95 4.20
C SER A 13 -1.47 19.49 4.34
N ILE A 14 -1.04 18.64 3.42
CA ILE A 14 -1.40 17.23 3.37
C ILE A 14 -0.11 16.40 3.42
N VAL A 15 -0.10 15.39 4.30
CA VAL A 15 0.96 14.39 4.36
C VAL A 15 0.32 13.01 4.17
N PHE A 16 0.88 12.23 3.25
CA PHE A 16 0.44 10.87 2.99
C PHE A 16 1.47 9.87 3.53
N PHE A 17 1.00 8.84 4.21
CA PHE A 17 1.83 7.72 4.68
C PHE A 17 1.52 6.49 3.82
N GLY A 18 2.43 6.17 2.91
CA GLY A 18 2.37 4.97 2.09
C GLY A 18 3.10 3.79 2.73
N GLY A 19 2.67 2.57 2.40
CA GLY A 19 3.39 1.33 2.67
C GLY A 19 3.66 0.56 1.37
N ALA A 20 4.25 -0.63 1.46
CA ALA A 20 4.61 -1.44 0.29
C ALA A 20 3.42 -1.75 -0.65
N GLY A 21 2.20 -1.82 -0.12
CA GLY A 21 0.97 -2.03 -0.88
C GLY A 21 0.73 -0.99 -1.99
N VAL A 22 1.30 0.21 -1.92
CA VAL A 22 1.14 1.21 -3.00
C VAL A 22 1.92 0.85 -4.28
N SER A 23 2.81 -0.14 -4.21
CA SER A 23 3.66 -0.58 -5.33
C SER A 23 3.27 -1.94 -5.92
N THR A 24 2.25 -2.62 -5.37
CA THR A 24 1.82 -3.95 -5.85
C THR A 24 1.34 -3.93 -7.28
N GLU A 25 0.61 -2.88 -7.67
CA GLU A 25 0.12 -2.68 -9.04
C GLU A 25 1.25 -2.41 -10.05
N SER A 26 2.46 -2.12 -9.58
CA SER A 26 3.66 -2.01 -10.41
C SER A 26 4.47 -3.31 -10.47
N GLY A 27 3.93 -4.41 -9.93
CA GLY A 27 4.58 -5.73 -9.91
C GLY A 27 5.56 -5.94 -8.75
N ILE A 28 5.63 -5.01 -7.78
CA ILE A 28 6.48 -5.16 -6.59
C ILE A 28 5.62 -5.74 -5.46
N PRO A 29 5.88 -6.98 -5.00
CA PRO A 29 5.05 -7.62 -3.98
C PRO A 29 5.17 -6.85 -2.64
N ASP A 30 4.06 -6.79 -1.90
CA ASP A 30 4.08 -6.31 -0.53
C ASP A 30 4.52 -7.42 0.43
N PHE A 31 4.59 -7.09 1.72
CA PHE A 31 5.07 -8.02 2.73
C PHE A 31 3.98 -8.92 3.32
N ARG A 32 2.76 -8.39 3.50
CA ARG A 32 1.79 -8.93 4.48
C ARG A 32 0.40 -9.24 3.91
N SER A 33 0.12 -8.92 2.64
CA SER A 33 -1.13 -9.34 2.01
C SER A 33 -1.20 -10.86 1.84
N ALA A 34 -2.34 -11.39 1.43
CA ALA A 34 -2.52 -12.83 1.19
C ALA A 34 -1.44 -13.42 0.27
N ASP A 35 -1.02 -12.66 -0.75
CA ASP A 35 0.03 -13.03 -1.70
C ASP A 35 1.39 -12.35 -1.41
N GLY A 36 1.50 -11.66 -0.28
CA GLY A 36 2.70 -10.94 0.15
C GLY A 36 3.84 -11.87 0.55
N LEU A 37 5.07 -11.33 0.57
CA LEU A 37 6.31 -12.08 0.75
C LEU A 37 6.32 -13.03 1.96
N TYR A 38 5.65 -12.67 3.07
CA TYR A 38 5.62 -13.52 4.28
C TYR A 38 4.66 -14.72 4.19
N ASN A 39 3.77 -14.72 3.20
CA ASN A 39 2.87 -15.84 2.89
C ASN A 39 3.34 -16.67 1.69
N GLN A 40 4.38 -16.21 0.98
CA GLN A 40 4.99 -16.96 -0.13
C GLN A 40 5.81 -18.14 0.42
N LYS A 41 5.61 -19.31 -0.21
CA LYS A 41 6.44 -20.49 0.04
C LYS A 41 7.54 -20.53 -1.01
N TYR A 42 8.78 -20.43 -0.56
CA TYR A 42 9.95 -20.58 -1.42
C TYR A 42 10.44 -22.03 -1.34
N ASP A 43 10.81 -22.61 -2.48
CA ASP A 43 11.39 -23.96 -2.55
C ASP A 43 12.74 -24.06 -1.84
N VAL A 44 13.43 -22.93 -1.69
CA VAL A 44 14.62 -22.75 -0.87
C VAL A 44 14.41 -21.57 0.07
N PRO A 45 14.71 -21.71 1.37
CA PRO A 45 14.57 -20.58 2.29
C PRO A 45 15.52 -19.44 1.87
N PRO A 46 15.04 -18.18 1.86
CA PRO A 46 15.87 -17.02 1.55
C PRO A 46 16.92 -16.72 2.63
#